data_AF-A0A7M4AQQ4-F1
#
_entry.id   AF-A0A7M4AQQ4-F1
#
_cell.length_a   1.000
_cell.length_b   1.000
_cell.length_c   1.000
_cell.angle_alpha   90.00
_cell.angle_beta   90.00
_cell.angle_gamma   90.00
#
_symmetry.space_group_name_H-M   'P 1'
#
loop_
_entity.id
_entity.type
_entity.pdbx_description
1 polymer ?
#
loop_
_entity_poly.entity_id
_entity_poly.type
_entity_poly.pdbx_seq_one_letter_code
_entity_poly.pdbx_strand_id
1 'polypeptide(L)'
;MELKTKQLKGMTLALLMLIAAMAGCLGAEDDTEESESTADEKPAFLDASDAGYTYASDVDNHRSLMQDLCDIKTAASENNWDEAKNIYQNGKNAQKDDGSYRTLAGFAGAEGKKHNYDSFYNESGAIGAHIMDAMEGTGDFAGVSDTVRYQGIAKLTANMGMVGYT
;
A
#
# COMPACT_ATOMS: atom_id res chain seq x y z
N MET A 1 22.33 36.64 1.92
CA MET A 1 21.64 35.93 3.02
C MET A 1 22.44 34.66 3.32
N GLU A 2 23.23 34.66 4.39
CA GLU A 2 23.95 33.47 4.86
C GLU A 2 22.98 32.59 5.67
N LEU A 3 22.45 31.54 5.05
CA LEU A 3 21.74 30.50 5.77
C LEU A 3 22.77 29.66 6.54
N LYS A 4 22.75 29.78 7.87
CA LYS A 4 23.66 29.05 8.78
C LYS A 4 23.61 27.55 8.47
N THR A 5 24.77 26.97 8.18
CA THR A 5 24.98 25.58 7.70
C THR A 5 24.29 24.50 8.55
N LYS A 6 24.01 24.77 9.84
CA LYS A 6 23.24 23.87 10.71
C LYS A 6 21.74 23.83 10.39
N GLN A 7 21.17 24.98 10.01
CA GLN A 7 19.77 25.07 9.58
C GLN A 7 19.59 24.43 8.20
N LEU A 8 20.57 24.59 7.30
CA LEU A 8 20.58 23.92 6.01
C LEU A 8 20.60 22.40 6.16
N LYS A 9 21.48 21.83 7.01
CA LYS A 9 21.53 20.38 7.25
C LYS A 9 20.26 19.80 7.87
N GLY A 10 19.65 20.52 8.83
CA GLY A 10 18.37 20.11 9.42
C GLY A 10 17.24 20.13 8.39
N MET A 11 17.21 21.16 7.54
CA MET A 11 16.22 21.29 6.46
C MET A 11 16.43 20.24 5.38
N THR A 12 17.67 19.90 5.02
CA THR A 12 17.99 18.81 4.07
C THR A 12 17.58 17.45 4.62
N LEU A 13 17.77 17.18 5.93
CA LEU A 13 17.35 15.92 6.53
C LEU A 13 15.83 15.79 6.60
N ALA A 14 15.11 16.88 6.94
CA ALA A 14 13.66 16.91 6.90
C ALA A 14 13.12 16.71 5.47
N LEU A 15 13.76 17.33 4.47
CA LEU A 15 13.41 17.17 3.06
C LEU A 15 13.69 15.75 2.55
N LEU A 16 14.81 15.14 2.96
CA LEU A 16 15.12 13.74 2.61
C LEU A 16 14.15 12.73 3.24
N MET A 17 13.71 12.98 4.48
CA MET A 17 12.68 12.13 5.11
C MET A 17 11.29 12.29 4.47
N LEU A 18 10.96 13.49 3.96
CA LEU A 18 9.74 13.72 3.18
C LEU A 18 9.75 12.97 1.84
N ILE A 19 10.90 12.94 1.14
CA ILE A 19 11.06 12.21 -0.12
C ILE A 19 11.00 10.68 0.11
N ALA A 20 11.59 10.19 1.20
CA ALA A 20 11.55 8.77 1.54
C ALA A 20 10.13 8.26 1.87
N ALA A 21 9.21 9.12 2.32
CA ALA A 21 7.81 8.74 2.53
C ALA A 21 7.08 8.45 1.21
N MET A 22 7.56 8.94 0.07
CA MET A 22 6.94 8.76 -1.26
C MET A 22 7.57 7.61 -2.07
N ALA A 23 8.80 7.18 -1.75
CA ALA A 23 9.62 6.25 -2.52
C ALA A 23 9.14 4.78 -2.64
N GLY A 24 7.89 4.48 -2.26
CA GLY A 24 7.30 3.13 -2.39
C GLY A 24 6.22 2.99 -3.47
N CYS A 25 5.87 4.10 -4.14
CA CYS A 25 4.86 4.14 -5.20
C CYS A 25 5.30 5.06 -6.36
N LEU A 26 6.61 5.16 -6.59
CA LEU A 26 7.12 5.84 -7.77
C LEU A 26 7.28 4.78 -8.86
N GLY A 27 6.19 4.51 -9.57
CA GLY A 27 6.32 4.18 -11.00
C GLY A 27 7.00 5.38 -11.65
N ALA A 28 7.99 5.12 -12.51
CA ALA A 28 8.91 6.11 -13.06
C ALA A 28 8.23 7.47 -13.35
N GLU A 29 8.83 8.52 -12.81
CA GLU A 29 8.51 9.92 -13.12
C GLU A 29 8.85 10.15 -14.60
N ASP A 30 7.86 9.98 -15.47
CA ASP A 30 7.82 10.59 -16.79
C ASP A 30 6.58 11.52 -16.79
N ASP A 31 6.73 12.67 -17.44
CA ASP A 31 5.96 13.89 -17.21
C ASP A 31 4.44 13.73 -17.01
N THR A 32 3.92 14.55 -16.11
CA THR A 32 2.50 14.63 -15.74
C THR A 32 1.66 15.07 -16.95
N GLU A 33 1.04 14.10 -17.63
CA GLU A 33 -0.32 14.28 -18.10
C GLU A 33 -1.22 13.44 -17.19
N GLU A 34 -2.19 14.08 -16.53
CA GLU A 34 -3.31 13.37 -15.92
C GLU A 34 -4.05 12.64 -17.05
N SER A 35 -3.61 11.42 -17.32
CA SER A 35 -4.38 10.49 -18.14
C SER A 35 -5.55 10.07 -17.26
N GLU A 36 -6.72 10.64 -17.52
CA GLU A 36 -7.98 9.99 -17.15
C GLU A 36 -7.87 8.53 -17.60
N SER A 37 -7.83 7.62 -16.62
CA SER A 37 -7.79 6.20 -16.90
C SER A 37 -9.09 5.82 -17.59
N THR A 38 -9.10 5.83 -18.92
CA THR A 38 -10.04 4.99 -19.66
C THR A 38 -9.76 3.56 -19.22
N ALA A 39 -10.80 2.83 -18.82
CA ALA A 39 -10.70 1.53 -18.16
C ALA A 39 -10.05 0.41 -19.01
N ASP A 40 -9.56 0.73 -20.20
CA ASP A 40 -9.05 -0.21 -21.21
C ASP A 40 -7.53 -0.11 -21.46
N GLU A 41 -6.83 0.90 -20.94
CA GLU A 41 -5.37 0.95 -21.08
C GLU A 41 -4.64 0.26 -19.93
N LYS A 42 -4.00 -0.86 -20.26
CA LYS A 42 -3.15 -1.64 -19.38
C LYS A 42 -2.01 -0.75 -18.82
N PRO A 43 -1.90 -0.58 -17.48
CA PRO A 43 -0.82 0.20 -16.89
C PRO A 43 0.57 -0.23 -17.38
N ALA A 44 1.46 0.74 -17.65
CA ALA A 44 2.78 0.50 -18.21
C ALA A 44 3.65 -0.46 -17.38
N PHE A 45 3.41 -0.55 -16.07
CA PHE A 45 4.13 -1.47 -15.20
C PHE A 45 3.75 -2.94 -15.40
N LEU A 46 2.60 -3.24 -16.02
CA LEU A 46 2.10 -4.60 -16.23
C LEU A 46 2.78 -5.30 -17.42
N ASP A 47 4.08 -5.17 -17.64
CA ASP A 47 4.72 -5.91 -18.76
C ASP A 47 4.80 -7.44 -18.53
N ALA A 48 4.94 -8.21 -19.61
CA ALA A 48 5.22 -9.65 -19.59
C ALA A 48 6.59 -9.99 -18.97
N SER A 49 7.40 -8.97 -18.67
CA SER A 49 8.65 -9.09 -17.95
C SER A 49 8.79 -8.03 -16.86
N ASP A 50 9.56 -8.34 -15.82
CA ASP A 50 9.89 -7.40 -14.75
C ASP A 50 11.28 -7.72 -14.18
N ALA A 51 12.07 -6.69 -13.93
CA ALA A 51 13.44 -6.79 -13.38
C ALA A 51 14.34 -7.86 -14.08
N GLY A 52 14.16 -8.08 -15.38
CA GLY A 52 14.92 -9.07 -16.16
C GLY A 52 14.37 -10.50 -16.15
N TYR A 53 13.19 -10.73 -15.57
CA TYR A 53 12.50 -12.03 -15.59
C TYR A 53 11.26 -11.97 -16.46
N THR A 54 11.07 -12.96 -17.33
CA THR A 54 9.81 -13.15 -18.08
C THR A 54 8.87 -14.04 -17.28
N TYR A 55 7.60 -13.65 -17.17
CA TYR A 55 6.61 -14.45 -16.49
C TYR A 55 6.24 -15.71 -17.29
N ALA A 56 6.00 -16.82 -16.59
CA ALA A 56 5.59 -18.07 -17.21
C ALA A 56 4.14 -18.05 -17.72
N SER A 57 3.32 -17.16 -17.18
CA SER A 57 1.92 -16.92 -17.55
C SER A 57 1.60 -15.45 -17.38
N ASP A 58 0.44 -15.03 -17.88
CA ASP A 58 -0.11 -13.72 -17.52
C ASP A 58 -0.33 -13.65 -16.01
N VAL A 59 0.22 -12.62 -15.38
CA VAL A 59 0.14 -12.33 -13.95
C VAL A 59 -0.37 -10.92 -13.69
N ASP A 60 -0.82 -10.21 -14.73
CA ASP A 60 -1.18 -8.79 -14.68
C ASP A 60 -2.20 -8.53 -13.58
N ASN A 61 -3.24 -9.37 -13.52
CA ASN A 61 -4.29 -9.25 -12.52
C ASN A 61 -3.78 -9.37 -11.08
N HIS A 62 -2.75 -10.19 -10.83
CA HIS A 62 -2.10 -10.26 -9.52
C HIS A 62 -1.20 -9.05 -9.26
N ARG A 63 -0.50 -8.57 -10.28
CA ARG A 63 0.37 -7.39 -10.18
C ARG A 63 -0.43 -6.10 -9.98
N SER A 64 -1.67 -6.04 -10.44
CA SER A 64 -2.58 -4.92 -10.18
C SER A 64 -2.85 -4.66 -8.69
N LEU A 65 -2.66 -5.65 -7.80
CA LEU A 65 -2.74 -5.43 -6.35
C LEU A 65 -1.65 -4.47 -5.82
N MET A 66 -0.53 -4.34 -6.54
CA MET A 66 0.49 -3.33 -6.18
C MET A 66 -0.04 -1.92 -6.42
N GLN A 67 -0.91 -1.72 -7.42
CA GLN A 67 -1.58 -0.45 -7.63
C GLN A 67 -2.57 -0.15 -6.49
N ASP A 68 -3.28 -1.16 -5.98
CA ASP A 68 -4.13 -1.00 -4.78
C ASP A 68 -3.30 -0.56 -3.55
N LEU A 69 -2.10 -1.14 -3.35
CA LEU A 69 -1.20 -0.73 -2.27
C LEU A 69 -0.77 0.73 -2.39
N CYS A 70 -0.43 1.13 -3.61
CA CYS A 70 -0.11 2.48 -4.01
C CYS A 70 -1.24 3.46 -3.69
N ASP A 71 -2.46 3.15 -4.15
CA ASP A 71 -3.64 3.99 -3.96
C ASP A 71 -4.00 4.12 -2.47
N ILE A 72 -3.89 3.04 -1.68
CA ILE A 72 -4.07 3.07 -0.23
C ILE A 72 -3.08 4.02 0.43
N LYS A 73 -1.81 3.97 0.03
CA LYS A 73 -0.77 4.82 0.59
C LYS A 73 -1.02 6.30 0.26
N THR A 74 -1.44 6.59 -0.97
CA THR A 74 -1.81 7.94 -1.40
C THR A 74 -2.99 8.46 -0.59
N ALA A 75 -4.10 7.70 -0.53
CA ALA A 75 -5.26 8.06 0.27
C ALA A 75 -4.91 8.29 1.75
N ALA A 76 -4.10 7.42 2.34
CA ALA A 76 -3.64 7.58 3.72
C ALA A 76 -2.74 8.82 3.92
N SER A 77 -1.93 9.20 2.92
CA SER A 77 -1.09 10.40 3.01
C SER A 77 -1.90 11.70 3.00
N GLU A 78 -3.10 11.65 2.43
CA GLU A 78 -4.09 12.74 2.38
C GLU A 78 -5.05 12.71 3.58
N ASN A 79 -4.84 11.79 4.53
CA ASN A 79 -5.75 11.50 5.65
C ASN A 79 -7.14 11.03 5.21
N ASN A 80 -7.27 10.51 4.00
CA ASN A 80 -8.50 9.90 3.49
C ASN A 80 -8.56 8.43 3.93
N TRP A 81 -8.85 8.22 5.22
CA TRP A 81 -8.88 6.90 5.84
C TRP A 81 -9.98 6.01 5.26
N ASP A 82 -11.12 6.61 4.90
CA ASP A 82 -12.26 5.90 4.33
C ASP A 82 -11.93 5.32 2.96
N GLU A 83 -11.26 6.09 2.09
CA GLU A 83 -10.82 5.59 0.79
C GLU A 83 -9.72 4.53 0.92
N ALA A 84 -8.74 4.75 1.81
CA ALA A 84 -7.71 3.75 2.10
C ALA A 84 -8.33 2.42 2.57
N LYS A 85 -9.33 2.49 3.45
CA LYS A 85 -10.09 1.34 3.93
C LYS A 85 -10.91 0.69 2.82
N ASN A 86 -11.58 1.49 2.00
CA ASN A 86 -12.39 1.02 0.88
C ASN A 86 -11.54 0.21 -0.12
N ILE A 87 -10.40 0.74 -0.55
CA ILE A 87 -9.50 0.04 -1.47
C ILE A 87 -8.96 -1.26 -0.82
N TYR A 88 -8.59 -1.23 0.46
CA TYR A 88 -8.11 -2.42 1.16
C TYR A 88 -9.15 -3.54 1.21
N GLN A 89 -10.41 -3.19 1.54
CA GLN A 89 -11.49 -4.16 1.73
C GLN A 89 -12.09 -4.64 0.41
N ASN A 90 -12.28 -3.73 -0.54
CA ASN A 90 -13.06 -3.96 -1.75
C ASN A 90 -12.20 -4.08 -3.01
N GLY A 91 -10.92 -3.71 -2.96
CA GLY A 91 -10.04 -3.66 -4.12
C GLY A 91 -10.44 -2.55 -5.10
N LYS A 92 -9.54 -2.24 -6.05
CA LYS A 92 -9.81 -1.22 -7.08
C LYS A 92 -9.24 -1.58 -8.45
N ASN A 93 -8.08 -2.22 -8.49
CA ASN A 93 -7.32 -2.41 -9.73
C ASN A 93 -7.27 -3.88 -10.22
N ALA A 94 -7.55 -4.86 -9.35
CA ALA A 94 -7.43 -6.29 -9.64
C ALA A 94 -8.79 -7.01 -9.87
N GLN A 95 -9.54 -6.62 -10.89
CA GLN A 95 -10.86 -7.20 -11.20
C GLN A 95 -10.74 -8.61 -11.81
N LYS A 96 -11.53 -9.57 -11.34
CA LYS A 96 -11.64 -10.93 -11.89
C LYS A 96 -12.69 -10.96 -13.00
N ASP A 97 -12.72 -12.07 -13.74
CA ASP A 97 -13.70 -12.29 -14.83
C ASP A 97 -15.17 -12.24 -14.38
N ASP A 98 -15.44 -12.52 -13.09
CA ASP A 98 -16.77 -12.45 -12.49
C ASP A 98 -17.18 -11.03 -12.05
N GLY A 99 -16.34 -10.03 -12.31
CA GLY A 99 -16.53 -8.63 -11.93
C GLY A 99 -16.15 -8.31 -10.48
N SER A 100 -15.87 -9.32 -9.64
CA SER A 100 -15.37 -9.10 -8.28
C SER A 100 -13.89 -8.75 -8.29
N TYR A 101 -13.40 -8.10 -7.23
CA TYR A 101 -11.99 -7.76 -7.12
C TYR A 101 -11.25 -8.77 -6.24
N ARG A 102 -9.95 -8.93 -6.51
CA ARG A 102 -9.01 -9.40 -5.48
C ARG A 102 -8.76 -8.26 -4.51
N THR A 103 -8.63 -8.58 -3.23
CA THR A 103 -8.52 -7.56 -2.18
C THR A 103 -7.39 -7.90 -1.23
N LEU A 104 -6.69 -6.89 -0.75
CA LEU A 104 -5.63 -7.06 0.25
C LEU A 104 -6.20 -7.62 1.56
N ALA A 105 -7.43 -7.23 1.92
CA ALA A 105 -8.16 -7.80 3.05
C ALA A 105 -8.39 -9.31 2.91
N GLY A 106 -8.76 -9.78 1.71
CA GLY A 106 -8.98 -11.21 1.46
C GLY A 106 -7.73 -12.07 1.66
N PHE A 107 -6.53 -11.50 1.46
CA PHE A 107 -5.27 -12.18 1.75
C PHE A 107 -4.92 -12.12 3.25
N ALA A 108 -5.12 -10.96 3.87
CA ALA A 108 -4.73 -10.70 5.26
C ALA A 108 -5.66 -11.34 6.32
N GLY A 109 -6.92 -11.62 5.97
CA GLY A 109 -7.93 -12.16 6.90
C GLY A 109 -8.21 -13.65 6.74
N ALA A 110 -7.46 -14.39 5.92
CA ALA A 110 -7.76 -15.79 5.62
C ALA A 110 -7.26 -16.75 6.72
N GLU A 111 -8.15 -17.59 7.22
CA GLU A 111 -7.81 -18.71 8.10
C GLU A 111 -6.94 -19.77 7.41
N GLY A 112 -6.07 -20.43 8.17
CA GLY A 112 -5.27 -21.54 7.69
C GLY A 112 -4.09 -21.15 6.78
N LYS A 113 -3.79 -19.85 6.71
CA LYS A 113 -2.59 -19.32 6.07
C LYS A 113 -1.34 -19.74 6.84
N LYS A 114 -0.25 -20.00 6.12
CA LYS A 114 1.02 -20.44 6.70
C LYS A 114 1.85 -19.28 7.27
N HIS A 115 1.19 -18.40 8.02
CA HIS A 115 1.85 -17.35 8.77
C HIS A 115 1.75 -17.62 10.27
N ASN A 116 2.83 -17.37 11.00
CA ASN A 116 2.90 -17.64 12.45
C ASN A 116 2.19 -16.57 13.30
N TYR A 117 1.62 -15.53 12.69
CA TYR A 117 0.99 -14.40 13.39
C TYR A 117 -0.27 -14.82 14.16
N ASP A 118 -1.17 -15.59 13.55
CA ASP A 118 -2.39 -16.03 14.22
C ASP A 118 -2.11 -16.88 15.47
N SER A 119 -1.13 -17.79 15.38
CA SER A 119 -0.71 -18.57 16.55
C SER A 119 -0.02 -17.73 17.62
N PHE A 120 0.73 -16.70 17.21
CA PHE A 120 1.41 -15.80 18.14
C PHE A 120 0.43 -14.91 18.91
N TYR A 121 -0.54 -14.32 18.20
CA TYR A 121 -1.57 -13.45 18.78
C TYR A 121 -2.78 -14.21 19.34
N ASN A 122 -2.87 -15.52 19.07
CA ASN A 122 -4.03 -16.36 19.40
C ASN A 122 -5.34 -15.77 18.82
N GLU A 123 -5.26 -15.30 17.57
CA GLU A 123 -6.34 -14.63 16.85
C GLU A 123 -6.31 -15.03 15.38
N SER A 124 -7.45 -15.46 14.85
CA SER A 124 -7.61 -15.75 13.42
C SER A 124 -7.60 -14.46 12.61
N GLY A 125 -6.78 -14.39 11.56
CA GLY A 125 -6.69 -13.19 10.72
C GLY A 125 -6.04 -12.00 11.42
N ALA A 126 -5.11 -12.25 12.35
CA ALA A 126 -4.46 -11.22 13.18
C ALA A 126 -3.79 -10.12 12.34
N ILE A 127 -3.27 -10.47 11.16
CA ILE A 127 -2.71 -9.50 10.20
C ILE A 127 -3.77 -8.52 9.72
N GLY A 128 -4.93 -9.02 9.28
CA GLY A 128 -6.04 -8.20 8.82
C GLY A 128 -6.58 -7.31 9.93
N ALA A 129 -6.75 -7.86 11.13
CA ALA A 129 -7.18 -7.09 12.30
C ALA A 129 -6.25 -5.91 12.60
N HIS A 130 -4.93 -6.12 12.59
CA HIS A 130 -3.97 -5.06 12.88
C HIS A 130 -3.92 -3.97 11.79
N ILE A 131 -4.08 -4.35 10.51
CA ILE A 131 -4.21 -3.39 9.41
C ILE A 131 -5.48 -2.55 9.58
N MET A 132 -6.60 -3.21 9.93
CA MET A 132 -7.88 -2.54 10.17
C MET A 132 -7.81 -1.57 11.34
N ASP A 133 -7.12 -1.91 12.42
CA ASP A 133 -6.90 -1.00 13.55
C ASP A 133 -6.23 0.32 13.12
N ALA A 134 -5.25 0.25 12.22
CA ALA A 134 -4.62 1.45 11.66
C ALA A 134 -5.61 2.27 10.81
N MET A 135 -6.41 1.60 9.99
CA MET A 135 -7.42 2.23 9.14
C MET A 135 -8.57 2.82 9.92
N GLU A 136 -8.90 2.30 11.10
CA GLU A 136 -10.00 2.78 11.96
C GLU A 136 -9.52 3.72 13.08
N GLY A 137 -8.22 3.76 13.35
CA GLY A 137 -7.66 4.56 14.45
C GLY A 137 -7.97 3.94 15.81
N THR A 138 -8.00 2.61 15.86
CA THR A 138 -8.28 1.79 17.05
C THR A 138 -7.03 1.00 17.45
N GLY A 139 -7.13 0.18 18.50
CA GLY A 139 -6.00 -0.62 18.99
C GLY A 139 -4.77 0.24 19.30
N ASP A 140 -3.62 -0.15 18.73
CA ASP A 140 -2.34 0.58 18.86
C ASP A 140 -2.35 1.97 18.22
N PHE A 141 -3.35 2.28 17.40
CA PHE A 141 -3.52 3.56 16.70
C PHE A 141 -4.55 4.48 17.36
N ALA A 142 -5.11 4.09 18.51
CA ALA A 142 -6.01 4.94 19.27
C ALA A 142 -5.28 6.18 19.84
N GLY A 143 -5.76 7.38 19.47
CA GLY A 143 -5.24 8.65 19.99
C GLY A 143 -3.83 9.03 19.51
N VAL A 144 -3.29 8.31 18.52
CA VAL A 144 -2.01 8.66 17.88
C VAL A 144 -2.19 9.82 16.89
N SER A 145 -1.11 10.46 16.46
CA SER A 145 -1.18 11.49 15.43
C SER A 145 -1.46 10.91 14.05
N ASP A 146 -2.04 11.72 13.17
CA ASP A 146 -2.30 11.33 11.77
C ASP A 146 -1.03 10.82 11.06
N THR A 147 0.13 11.42 11.35
CA THR A 147 1.42 10.95 10.82
C THR A 147 1.76 9.52 11.25
N VAL A 148 1.52 9.17 12.51
CA VAL A 148 1.76 7.81 13.01
C VAL A 148 0.75 6.84 12.40
N ARG A 149 -0.52 7.24 12.29
CA ARG A 149 -1.57 6.44 11.66
C ARG A 149 -1.29 6.16 10.19
N TYR A 150 -0.93 7.18 9.41
CA TYR A 150 -0.47 7.06 8.03
C TYR A 150 0.67 6.04 7.90
N GLN A 151 1.70 6.17 8.74
CA GLN A 151 2.84 5.24 8.74
C GLN A 151 2.41 3.81 9.08
N GLY A 152 1.45 3.65 10.00
CA GLY A 152 0.80 2.38 10.31
C GLY A 152 0.16 1.78 9.08
N ILE A 153 -0.77 2.49 8.44
CA ILE A 153 -1.49 2.03 7.25
C ILE A 153 -0.49 1.63 6.16
N ALA A 154 0.44 2.52 5.79
CA ALA A 154 1.37 2.29 4.68
C ALA A 154 2.31 1.09 4.92
N LYS A 155 2.80 0.90 6.16
CA LYS A 155 3.75 -0.18 6.47
C LYS A 155 3.05 -1.51 6.71
N LEU A 156 1.90 -1.50 7.38
CA LEU A 156 1.17 -2.72 7.67
C LEU A 156 0.63 -3.35 6.40
N THR A 157 0.05 -2.58 5.48
CA THR A 157 -0.43 -3.12 4.20
C THR A 157 0.70 -3.67 3.34
N ALA A 158 1.82 -2.94 3.22
CA ALA A 158 2.94 -3.33 2.36
C ALA A 158 3.78 -4.49 2.92
N ASN A 159 4.03 -4.52 4.22
CA ASN A 159 4.93 -5.50 4.81
C ASN A 159 4.17 -6.67 5.43
N MET A 160 3.22 -6.38 6.32
CA MET A 160 2.50 -7.41 7.06
C MET A 160 1.42 -8.05 6.20
N GLY A 161 0.66 -7.24 5.44
CA GLY A 161 -0.34 -7.70 4.49
C GLY A 161 0.24 -8.66 3.44
N MET A 162 1.45 -8.38 2.96
CA MET A 162 2.14 -9.25 1.99
C MET A 162 2.63 -10.58 2.58
N VAL A 163 2.81 -10.69 3.90
CA VAL A 163 3.01 -12.01 4.55
C VAL A 163 1.75 -12.86 4.49
N GLY A 164 0.57 -12.22 4.59
CA GLY A 164 -0.74 -12.86 4.39
C GLY A 164 -0.96 -13.42 2.98
N TYR A 165 -0.17 -12.94 2.00
CA TYR A 165 -0.25 -13.36 0.60
C TYR A 165 0.28 -14.78 0.33
N THR A 166 0.89 -15.44 1.33
CA THR A 166 1.47 -16.80 1.22
C THR A 166 0.46 -17.93 1.40
#